data_AF-A0A4Q0XZE3-F1
#
_entry.id   AF-A0A4Q0XZE3-F1
#
_cell.length_a   1.000
_cell.length_b   1.000
_cell.length_c   1.000
_cell.angle_alpha   90.00
_cell.angle_beta   90.00
_cell.angle_gamma   90.00
#
_symmetry.space_group_name_H-M   'P 1'
#
loop_
_entity.id
_entity.type
_entity.pdbx_description
1 polymer ?
#
loop_
_entity_poly.entity_id
_entity_poly.type
_entity_poly.pdbx_seq_one_letter_code
_entity_poly.pdbx_strand_id
1 'polypeptide(L)' 'MKQLLTLLENQNLPLNRCYNNYEVYDNFILIRKSKELISSAIGTKEMLRLYEVFADLKNVEFLLLENEDISIKLKEE' A
#
# COMPACT_ATOMS: atom_id res chain seq x y z
N MET A 1 2.08 5.45 18.22
CA MET A 1 1.29 5.41 16.98
C MET A 1 1.53 6.67 16.14
N LYS A 2 2.70 6.78 15.49
CA LYS A 2 2.99 7.80 14.45
C LYS A 2 3.98 7.32 13.39
N GLN A 3 4.70 6.22 13.64
CA GLN A 3 5.74 5.72 12.74
C GLN A 3 5.21 5.32 11.35
N LEU A 4 4.05 4.64 11.25
CA LEU A 4 3.43 4.28 9.97
C LEU A 4 3.00 5.52 9.16
N LEU A 5 2.43 6.52 9.82
CA LEU A 5 2.01 7.78 9.21
C LEU A 5 3.22 8.58 8.71
N THR A 6 4.27 8.68 9.53
CA THR A 6 5.52 9.34 9.12
C THR A 6 6.25 8.56 8.05
N LEU A 7 6.16 7.22 8.03
CA LEU A 7 6.67 6.38 6.94
C LEU A 7 5.95 6.68 5.64
N LEU A 8 4.61 6.80 5.67
CA LEU A 8 3.81 7.18 4.50
C LEU A 8 4.15 8.57 3.97
N GLU A 9 4.26 9.56 4.87
CA GLU A 9 4.59 10.93 4.51
C GLU A 9 5.99 11.03 3.89
N ASN A 10 6.95 10.23 4.37
CA ASN A 10 8.31 10.21 3.83
C ASN A 10 8.42 9.44 2.50
N GLN A 11 7.59 8.42 2.29
CA GLN A 11 7.71 7.50 1.16
C GLN A 11 6.92 7.93 -0.10
N ASN A 12 6.19 9.06 -0.02
CA ASN A 12 5.46 9.68 -1.13
C ASN A 12 4.71 8.65 -2.01
N LEU A 13 3.70 8.00 -1.40
CA LEU A 13 2.92 6.92 -2.00
C LEU A 13 2.54 7.22 -3.46
N PRO A 14 2.96 6.38 -4.43
CA PRO A 14 2.63 6.56 -5.84
C PRO A 14 1.20 6.10 -6.13
N LEU A 15 0.21 6.80 -5.59
CA LEU A 15 -1.21 6.58 -5.87
C LEU A 15 -1.48 6.93 -7.34
N ASN A 16 -2.08 5.99 -8.06
CA ASN A 16 -2.37 6.10 -9.49
C ASN A 16 -3.78 5.54 -9.77
N ARG A 17 -4.04 5.06 -10.99
CA ARG A 17 -5.40 4.68 -11.39
C ARG A 17 -5.88 3.43 -10.67
N CYS A 18 -5.02 2.43 -10.49
CA CYS A 18 -5.40 1.16 -9.88
C CYS A 18 -5.46 1.27 -8.36
N TYR A 19 -4.58 2.04 -7.74
CA TYR A 19 -4.58 2.32 -6.31
C TYR A 19 -4.61 3.83 -6.07
N ASN A 20 -5.80 4.38 -5.83
CA ASN A 20 -6.02 5.83 -5.87
C ASN A 20 -6.29 6.48 -4.51
N ASN A 21 -6.49 5.68 -3.46
CA ASN A 21 -6.78 6.19 -2.13
C ASN A 21 -6.15 5.29 -1.06
N TYR A 22 -5.98 5.83 0.14
CA TYR A 22 -5.54 5.07 1.29
C TYR A 22 -6.21 5.55 2.59
N GLU A 23 -6.33 4.65 3.55
CA GLU A 23 -6.79 4.92 4.90
C GLU A 23 -5.69 4.51 5.87
N VAL A 24 -5.45 5.33 6.90
CA VAL A 24 -4.47 5.02 7.94
C VAL A 24 -5.20 4.65 9.22
N TYR A 25 -4.83 3.50 9.78
CA TYR A 25 -5.29 3.01 11.06
C TYR A 25 -4.10 2.88 12.02
N ASP A 26 -4.37 2.69 13.32
CA ASP A 26 -3.33 2.67 14.35
C ASP A 26 -2.21 1.64 14.10
N ASN A 27 -2.54 0.52 13.45
CA ASN A 27 -1.63 -0.62 13.26
C ASN A 27 -1.35 -0.95 11.79
N PHE A 28 -2.08 -0.35 10.84
CA PHE A 28 -1.95 -0.68 9.42
C PHE A 28 -2.42 0.47 8.52
N ILE A 29 -2.02 0.38 7.26
CA ILE A 29 -2.40 1.28 6.19
C ILE A 29 -3.15 0.45 5.17
N LEU A 30 -4.31 0.93 4.75
CA LEU A 30 -5.14 0.26 3.77
C LEU A 30 -5.13 1.06 2.48
N ILE A 31 -4.48 0.55 1.44
CA ILE A 31 -4.49 1.13 0.10
C ILE A 31 -5.67 0.50 -0.66
N ARG A 32 -6.57 1.36 -1.13
CA ARG A 32 -7.80 0.96 -1.81
C ARG A 32 -7.57 0.78 -3.29
N LYS A 33 -8.00 -0.37 -3.83
CA LYS A 33 -8.09 -0.56 -5.26
C LYS A 33 -9.24 0.27 -5.83
N SER A 34 -9.00 0.92 -6.96
CA SER A 34 -10.03 1.62 -7.72
C SER A 34 -11.06 0.63 -8.26
N LYS A 35 -12.33 1.04 -8.28
CA LYS A 35 -13.42 0.28 -8.89
C LYS A 35 -13.45 0.38 -10.43
N GLU A 36 -12.54 1.16 -11.00
CA GLU A 36 -12.41 1.29 -12.45
C GLU A 36 -11.89 0.00 -13.08
N LEU A 37 -12.45 -0.35 -14.25
CA LEU A 37 -11.95 -1.44 -15.08
C LEU A 37 -10.60 -1.04 -15.67
N ILE A 38 -9.53 -1.46 -15.00
CA ILE A 38 -8.15 -1.18 -15.37
C ILE A 38 -7.51 -2.47 -15.87
N SER A 39 -6.69 -2.36 -16.92
CA SER A 39 -5.93 -3.49 -17.44
C SER A 39 -5.08 -4.13 -16.34
N SER A 40 -5.11 -5.47 -16.24
CA SER A 40 -4.34 -6.23 -15.25
C SER A 40 -2.84 -5.90 -15.31
N ALA A 41 -2.29 -5.63 -16.50
CA ALA A 41 -0.89 -5.25 -16.67
C ALA A 41 -0.54 -3.90 -15.99
N ILE A 42 -1.49 -2.96 -15.94
CA ILE A 42 -1.33 -1.69 -15.24
C ILE A 42 -1.42 -1.93 -13.73
N GLY A 43 -2.39 -2.73 -13.28
CA GLY A 43 -2.54 -3.08 -11.87
C GLY A 43 -1.29 -3.76 -11.28
N THR A 44 -0.70 -4.70 -11.99
CA THR A 44 0.56 -5.36 -11.56
C THR A 44 1.71 -4.36 -11.46
N LYS A 45 1.86 -3.44 -12.42
CA LYS A 45 2.93 -2.42 -12.38
C LYS A 45 2.78 -1.46 -11.20
N GLU A 46 1.56 -1.00 -10.92
CA GLU A 46 1.30 -0.12 -9.78
C GLU A 46 1.53 -0.86 -8.44
N MET A 47 1.11 -2.12 -8.34
CA MET A 47 1.36 -2.95 -7.15
C MET A 47 2.87 -3.17 -6.92
N LEU A 48 3.65 -3.43 -7.98
CA LEU A 48 5.10 -3.58 -7.87
C LEU A 48 5.77 -2.30 -7.37
N ARG A 49 5.36 -1.14 -7.87
CA ARG A 49 5.87 0.15 -7.39
C ARG A 49 5.54 0.38 -5.91
N LEU A 50 4.32 0.05 -5.49
CA LEU A 50 3.95 0.10 -4.08
C LEU A 50 4.82 -0.84 -3.25
N TYR A 51 5.13 -2.04 -3.75
CA TYR A 51 6.02 -2.94 -3.03
C TYR A 51 7.44 -2.37 -2.92
N GLU A 52 8.00 -1.82 -4.01
CA GLU A 52 9.35 -1.22 -4.03
C GLU A 52 9.50 -0.08 -3.03
N VAL A 53 8.49 0.78 -2.89
CA VAL A 53 8.50 1.93 -1.96
C VAL A 53 8.71 1.52 -0.50
N PHE A 54 8.22 0.34 -0.13
CA PHE A 54 8.32 -0.16 1.24
C PHE A 54 9.29 -1.35 1.35
N ALA A 55 9.96 -1.74 0.25
CA ALA A 55 10.89 -2.87 0.23
C ALA A 55 12.08 -2.67 1.16
N ASP A 56 12.48 -1.41 1.37
CA ASP A 56 13.56 -1.03 2.30
C ASP A 56 13.15 -1.17 3.79
N LEU A 57 11.85 -1.30 4.06
CA LEU A 57 11.31 -1.42 5.40
C LEU A 57 11.23 -2.90 5.81
N LYS A 58 12.29 -3.38 6.47
CA LYS A 58 12.39 -4.78 6.93
C LYS A 58 11.25 -5.23 7.86
N ASN A 59 10.64 -4.27 8.57
CA ASN A 59 9.60 -4.51 9.56
C ASN A 59 8.18 -4.25 9.02
N VAL A 60 7.97 -4.36 7.71
CA VAL A 60 6.65 -4.20 7.09
C VAL A 60 6.16 -5.53 6.50
N GLU A 61 4.87 -5.79 6.63
CA GLU A 61 4.16 -6.89 6.01
C GLU A 61 3.16 -6.34 4.99
N PHE A 62 3.25 -6.84 3.76
CA PHE A 62 2.30 -6.57 2.67
C PHE A 62 1.30 -7.69 2.56
N LEU A 63 0.02 -7.35 2.59
CA LEU A 63 -1.06 -8.31 2.48
C LEU A 63 -2.06 -7.85 1.42
N LEU A 64 -2.20 -8.65 0.36
CA LEU A 64 -3.25 -8.45 -0.65
C LEU A 64 -4.55 -9.08 -0.13
N LEU A 65 -5.60 -8.27 -0.02
CA LEU A 65 -6.91 -8.69 0.45
C LEU A 65 -7.75 -9.30 -0.69
N GLU A 66 -8.83 -10.00 -0.35
CA GLU A 66 -9.71 -10.64 -1.35
C GLU A 66 -10.36 -9.65 -2.31
N ASN A 67 -10.63 -8.42 -1.85
CA ASN A 67 -11.13 -7.33 -2.68
C ASN A 67 -10.01 -6.60 -3.43
N GLU A 68 -8.81 -7.18 -3.46
CA GLU A 68 -7.61 -6.66 -4.11
C GLU A 68 -7.10 -5.32 -3.54
N ASP A 69 -7.60 -4.90 -2.36
CA ASP A 69 -6.97 -3.86 -1.55
C ASP A 69 -5.65 -4.36 -0.99
N ILE A 70 -4.74 -3.43 -0.65
CA ILE A 70 -3.44 -3.76 -0.06
C ILE A 70 -3.43 -3.25 1.38
N SER A 71 -3.17 -4.16 2.32
CA SER A 71 -2.89 -3.81 3.72
C SER A 71 -1.39 -3.84 3.97
N ILE A 72 -0.88 -2.76 4.54
CA ILE A 72 0.53 -2.59 4.92
C ILE A 72 0.56 -2.41 6.43
N LYS A 73 1.14 -3.37 7.15
CA LYS A 73 1.25 -3.32 8.62
C LYS A 73 2.69 -3.49 9.06
N LEU A 74 3.01 -3.02 10.26
CA LEU A 74 4.31 -3.33 10.86
C LEU A 74 4.29 -4.77 11.37
N LYS A 75 5.40 -5.50 11.19
CA LYS A 75 5.60 -6.78 11.86
C LYS A 75 5.78 -6.50 13.35
N GLU A 76 4.93 -7.08 14.18
CA GLU A 76 5.17 -7.12 15.62
C GLU A 76 6.36 -8.08 15.87
N GLU A 77 7.45 -7.54 16.43
CA GLU A 77 8.60 -8.33 16.92
C GLU A 77 8.30 -8.95 18.28
#